data_AF-A0A7K7AF33-F1
#
_entry.id   AF-A0A7K7AF33-F1
#
_cell.length_a   1.000
_cell.length_b   1.000
_cell.length_c   1.000
_cell.angle_alpha   90.00
_cell.angle_beta   90.00
_cell.angle_gamma   90.00
#
_symmetry.space_group_name_H-M   'P 1'
#
loop_
_entity.id
_entity.type
_entity.pdbx_description
1 polymer ?
#
loop_
_entity_poly.entity_id
_entity_poly.type
_entity_poly.pdbx_seq_one_letter_code
_entity_poly.pdbx_strand_id
1 'polypeptide(L)' 'VLSTRLRWACPIYKHQRGFIAAPGCLENLKLLQALIKSAKNYRRTLGVVLIDWAKAFDIVNHEHILHVLAQTNI' A
#
# COMPACT_ATOMS: atom_id res chain seq x y z
N VAL A 1 -2.96 -0.63 17.29
CA VAL A 1 -4.44 -0.63 17.24
C VAL A 1 -4.97 -0.70 15.80
N LEU A 2 -4.67 0.26 14.93
CA LEU A 2 -5.24 0.28 13.57
C LEU A 2 -4.82 -0.92 12.69
N SER A 3 -3.53 -1.29 12.73
CA SER A 3 -3.03 -2.46 11.99
C SER A 3 -3.68 -3.78 12.40
N THR A 4 -3.94 -3.95 13.70
CA THR A 4 -4.64 -5.12 14.25
C THR A 4 -6.08 -5.16 13.75
N ARG A 5 -6.80 -4.04 13.82
CA ARG A 5 -8.20 -3.93 13.37
C ARG A 5 -8.34 -4.18 11.87
N LEU A 6 -7.43 -3.61 11.07
CA LEU A 6 -7.45 -3.77 9.62
C LEU A 6 -7.18 -5.23 9.22
N ARG A 7 -6.21 -5.88 9.86
CA ARG A 7 -5.91 -7.30 9.62
C ARG A 7 -7.07 -8.22 9.99
N TRP A 8 -7.82 -7.89 11.02
CA TRP A 8 -9.02 -8.65 11.38
C TRP A 8 -10.13 -8.46 10.34
N ALA A 9 -10.37 -7.21 9.91
CA ALA A 9 -11.45 -6.86 9.00
C ALA A 9 -11.28 -7.38 7.57
N CYS A 10 -10.04 -7.45 7.04
CA CYS A 10 -9.80 -7.94 5.68
C CYS A 10 -8.36 -8.46 5.46
N PRO A 11 -8.14 -9.30 4.43
CA PRO A 11 -6.81 -9.69 4.00
C PRO A 11 -5.95 -8.49 3.62
N ILE A 12 -4.76 -8.42 4.19
CA ILE A 12 -3.78 -7.39 3.88
C ILE A 12 -3.02 -7.78 2.61
N TYR A 13 -2.98 -6.87 1.62
CA TYR A 13 -2.20 -7.10 0.42
C TYR A 13 -0.70 -7.17 0.72
N LYS A 14 0.02 -8.13 0.11
CA LYS A 14 1.44 -8.40 0.40
C LYS A 14 2.38 -7.20 0.28
N HIS A 15 2.07 -6.24 -0.60
CA HIS A 15 2.87 -5.02 -0.81
C HIS A 15 2.30 -3.79 -0.10
N GLN A 16 1.20 -3.92 0.65
CA GLN A 16 0.72 -2.84 1.49
C GLN A 16 1.76 -2.55 2.57
N ARG A 17 2.09 -1.27 2.76
CA ARG A 17 3.00 -0.79 3.82
C ARG A 17 2.34 0.23 4.75
N GLY A 18 1.24 0.82 4.32
CA GLY A 18 0.38 1.66 5.16
C GLY A 18 -0.43 0.81 6.14
N PHE A 19 -0.59 1.31 7.37
CA PHE A 19 -1.47 0.71 8.39
C PHE A 19 -1.18 -0.76 8.72
N ILE A 20 0.07 -1.22 8.57
CA ILE A 20 0.50 -2.57 8.97
C ILE A 20 1.64 -2.50 9.99
N ALA A 21 1.83 -3.57 10.76
CA ALA A 21 2.94 -3.70 11.70
C ALA A 21 4.23 -4.12 10.95
N ALA A 22 4.84 -3.18 10.23
CA ALA A 22 6.07 -3.38 9.48
C ALA A 22 6.94 -2.11 9.53
N PRO A 23 8.17 -2.12 8.98
CA PRO A 23 9.02 -0.93 8.83
C PRO A 23 8.47 0.12 7.82
N GLY A 24 7.19 0.49 7.95
CA GLY A 24 6.45 1.53 7.24
C GLY A 24 7.01 1.93 5.87
N CYS A 25 7.31 3.22 5.73
CA CYS A 25 7.80 3.81 4.49
C CYS A 25 9.27 3.47 4.19
N LEU A 26 10.06 3.08 5.20
CA LEU A 26 11.49 2.83 5.04
C LEU A 26 11.77 1.73 4.01
N GLU A 27 10.94 0.69 4.00
CA GLU A 27 11.08 -0.41 3.04
C GLU A 27 10.86 0.06 1.58
N ASN A 28 9.83 0.87 1.35
CA ASN A 28 9.53 1.45 0.04
C ASN A 28 10.65 2.37 -0.44
N LEU A 29 11.21 3.19 0.47
CA LEU A 29 12.33 4.07 0.16
C LEU A 29 13.59 3.29 -0.21
N LYS A 30 13.93 2.25 0.56
CA LYS A 30 15.08 1.38 0.27
C LYS A 30 14.92 0.66 -1.07
N LEU A 31 13.71 0.17 -1.37
CA LEU A 31 13.41 -0.48 -2.64
C LEU A 31 13.56 0.50 -3.81
N LEU A 32 12.98 1.71 -3.71
CA LEU A 32 13.10 2.74 -4.74
C LEU A 32 14.57 3.14 -4.96
N GLN A 33 15.34 3.31 -3.87
CA GLN A 33 16.76 3.62 -3.94
C GLN A 33 17.55 2.52 -4.66
N ALA A 34 17.24 1.24 -4.37
CA ALA A 34 17.86 0.10 -5.04
C ALA A 34 17.52 0.06 -6.54
N LEU A 35 16.27 0.33 -6.92
CA LEU A 35 15.85 0.41 -8.32
C LEU A 35 16.58 1.53 -9.07
N ILE A 36 16.69 2.72 -8.45
CA ILE A 36 17.43 3.85 -9.03
C ILE A 36 18.91 3.48 -9.21
N LYS A 37 19.54 2.86 -8.21
CA LYS A 37 20.94 2.43 -8.30
C LYS A 37 21.15 1.40 -9.41
N SER A 38 20.24 0.43 -9.52
CA SER A 38 20.27 -0.58 -10.57
C SER A 38 20.15 0.04 -11.97
N ALA A 39 19.17 0.92 -12.17
CA ALA A 39 18.97 1.62 -13.44
C ALA A 39 20.21 2.41 -13.87
N LYS A 40 20.86 3.11 -12.93
CA LYS A 40 22.13 3.81 -13.17
C LYS A 40 23.26 2.85 -13.58
N ASN A 41 23.44 1.75 -12.83
CA ASN A 41 24.50 0.78 -13.09
C ASN A 41 24.38 0.12 -14.48
N TYR A 42 23.16 -0.20 -14.90
CA TYR A 42 22.89 -0.85 -16.18
C TYR A 42 22.59 0.12 -17.33
N ARG A 43 22.70 1.44 -17.10
CA ARG A 43 22.38 2.50 -18.07
C ARG A 43 20.98 2.33 -18.69
N ARG A 44 19.99 2.01 -17.86
CA ARG A 44 18.59 1.85 -18.25
C ARG A 44 17.75 3.02 -17.75
N THR A 45 16.71 3.36 -18.50
CA THR A 45 15.70 4.33 -18.05
C THR A 45 14.80 3.69 -16.99
N LEU A 46 14.55 4.40 -15.89
CA LEU A 46 13.58 4.03 -14.87
C LEU A 46 12.44 5.05 -14.87
N GLY A 47 11.22 4.61 -15.16
CA GLY A 47 10.01 5.39 -14.95
C GLY A 47 9.43 5.13 -13.56
N VAL A 48 8.99 6.19 -12.87
CA VAL A 48 8.30 6.10 -11.57
C VAL A 48 7.02 6.90 -11.67
N VAL A 49 5.89 6.29 -11.34
CA VAL A 49 4.57 6.94 -11.29
C VAL A 49 4.14 7.04 -9.84
N LEU A 50 3.93 8.26 -9.36
CA LEU A 50 3.39 8.54 -8.04
C LEU A 50 1.89 8.82 -8.18
N ILE A 51 1.07 8.07 -7.47
CA ILE A 51 -0.40 8.16 -7.51
C ILE A 51 -0.87 8.59 -6.13
N ASP A 52 -1.77 9.57 -6.07
CA ASP A 52 -2.41 10.03 -4.83
C ASP A 52 -3.91 10.26 -5.05
N TRP A 53 -4.70 10.02 -4.01
CA TRP A 53 -6.14 10.22 -4.01
C TRP A 53 -6.50 11.34 -3.05
N ALA A 54 -6.98 12.46 -3.60
CA ALA A 54 -7.46 13.57 -2.78
C ALA A 54 -8.62 13.12 -1.90
N LYS A 55 -8.53 13.39 -0.58
CA LYS A 55 -9.56 13.03 0.40
C LYS A 55 -9.94 11.54 0.39
N ALA A 56 -8.94 10.66 0.25
CA ALA A 56 -9.14 9.21 0.13
C ALA A 56 -10.09 8.60 1.16
N PHE A 57 -10.15 9.11 2.40
CA PHE A 57 -11.07 8.61 3.43
C PHE A 57 -12.51 9.12 3.29
N ASP A 58 -12.70 10.31 2.71
CA ASP A 58 -14.03 10.93 2.56
C ASP A 58 -14.75 10.42 1.31
N ILE A 59 -14.00 10.02 0.27
CA ILE A 59 -14.56 9.63 -1.03
C ILE A 59 -14.97 8.15 -1.11
N VAL A 60 -14.61 7.33 -0.12
CA VAL A 60 -14.93 5.89 -0.16
C VAL A 60 -16.39 5.70 0.23
N ASN A 61 -17.20 5.22 -0.72
CA ASN A 61 -18.60 4.87 -0.46
C ASN A 61 -18.68 3.68 0.52
N HIS A 62 -19.56 3.81 1.52
CA HIS A 62 -19.83 2.79 2.53
C HIS A 62 -20.29 1.46 1.93
N GLU A 63 -21.02 1.48 0.80
CA GLU A 63 -21.44 0.26 0.10
C GLU A 63 -20.25 -0.59 -0.35
N HIS A 64 -19.16 0.04 -0.80
CA HIS A 64 -17.94 -0.67 -1.18
C HIS A 64 -17.27 -1.33 0.03
N ILE A 65 -17.25 -0.63 1.18
CA ILE A 65 -16.70 -1.17 2.43
C ILE A 65 -17.51 -2.38 2.87
N LEU A 66 -18.85 -2.26 2.92
CA LEU A 66 -19.74 -3.36 3.33
C LEU A 66 -19.63 -4.57 2.40
N HIS A 67 -19.51 -4.34 1.09
CA HIS A 67 -19.34 -5.42 0.12
C HIS A 67 -18.03 -6.19 0.35
N VAL A 68 -16.92 -5.50 0.56
CA VAL A 68 -15.63 -6.13 0.86
C VAL A 68 -15.73 -6.93 2.16
N LEU A 69 -16.32 -6.35 3.21
CA LEU A 69 -16.48 -7.02 4.51
C LEU A 69 -17.32 -8.30 4.40
N ALA A 70 -18.40 -8.27 3.61
CA ALA A 70 -19.26 -9.44 3.36
C ALA A 70 -18.54 -10.56 2.58
N GLN A 71 -17.61 -10.22 1.69
CA GLN A 71 -16.79 -11.20 0.97
C GLN A 71 -15.72 -11.85 1.84
N THR A 72 -15.27 -11.15 2.89
CA THR A 72 -14.20 -11.61 3.77
C THR A 72 -14.65 -12.51 4.92
N ASN A 73 -15.91 -12.99 4.91
CA ASN A 73 -16.49 -13.99 5.83
C ASN A 73 -15.77 -14.07 7.19
N ILE A 74 -16.02 -13.05 8.02
CA ILE A 74 -15.80 -13.12 9.46
C ILE A 74 -17.12 -13.51 10.11
#